data_AF-A0A379LTH4-F1
#
_entry.id   AF-A0A379LTH4-F1
#
_cell.length_a   1.000
_cell.length_b   1.000
_cell.length_c   1.000
_cell.angle_alpha   90.00
_cell.angle_beta   90.00
_cell.angle_gamma   90.00
#
_symmetry.space_group_name_H-M   'P 1'
#
loop_
_entity.id
_entity.type
_entity.pdbx_description
1 polymer ?
#
loop_
_entity_poly.entity_id
_entity_poly.type
_entity_poly.pdbx_seq_one_letter_code
_entity_poly.pdbx_strand_id
1 'polypeptide(L)'
;MLRKFDVAGTSADEITAEDLPRMVADAAACEPGRIAVTHGADTVTYARLNSEVVKLDAAMGILLGQASLVPIALATVFPALADTARGDLRDVLDALVIDLVECVAPEPLSAAG
;
A
#
# COMPACT_ATOMS: atom_id res chain seq x y z
N MET A 1 -4.74 -20.13 33.26
CA MET A 1 -4.39 -20.90 32.06
C MET A 1 -4.63 -20.01 30.84
N LEU A 2 -3.55 -19.42 30.30
CA LEU A 2 -3.57 -18.71 29.02
C LEU A 2 -3.26 -19.71 27.91
N ARG A 3 -4.09 -19.74 26.86
CA ARG A 3 -3.72 -19.68 25.43
C ARG A 3 -4.89 -20.12 24.55
N LYS A 4 -5.45 -19.15 23.84
CA LYS A 4 -5.82 -19.32 22.43
C LYS A 4 -5.33 -18.07 21.72
N PHE A 5 -4.16 -18.19 21.09
CA PHE A 5 -3.82 -17.29 20.01
C PHE A 5 -4.70 -17.71 18.85
N ASP A 6 -5.79 -16.98 18.67
CA ASP A 6 -6.54 -17.02 17.42
C ASP A 6 -5.71 -16.22 16.40
N VAL A 7 -4.80 -16.92 15.74
CA VAL A 7 -4.25 -16.49 14.45
C VAL A 7 -5.15 -17.18 13.42
N ALA A 8 -6.28 -16.55 13.14
CA ALA A 8 -7.13 -16.92 12.02
C ALA A 8 -6.89 -15.93 10.89
N GLY A 9 -6.26 -16.41 9.81
CA GLY A 9 -6.43 -15.86 8.47
C GLY A 9 -5.46 -14.76 8.05
N THR A 10 -4.19 -15.11 7.80
CA THR A 10 -3.40 -14.39 6.78
C THR A 10 -2.52 -15.40 6.09
N SER A 11 -3.14 -16.25 5.26
CA SER A 11 -2.40 -16.81 4.13
C SER A 11 -2.04 -15.62 3.25
N ALA A 12 -0.76 -15.45 2.93
CA ALA A 12 -0.24 -14.38 2.07
C ALA A 12 -0.75 -14.43 0.61
N ASP A 13 -1.87 -15.11 0.34
CA ASP A 13 -2.38 -15.48 -0.98
C ASP A 13 -3.54 -14.57 -1.45
N GLU A 14 -4.06 -13.68 -0.59
CA GLU A 14 -5.20 -12.83 -0.96
C GLU A 14 -5.08 -11.42 -0.35
N ILE A 15 -3.99 -10.71 -0.67
CA ILE A 15 -3.95 -9.26 -0.41
C ILE A 15 -5.02 -8.62 -1.30
N THR A 16 -6.03 -8.03 -0.67
CA THR A 16 -7.10 -7.35 -1.39
C THR A 16 -6.79 -5.85 -1.51
N ALA A 17 -7.44 -5.17 -2.46
CA ALA A 17 -7.29 -3.72 -2.58
C ALA A 17 -7.71 -2.97 -1.30
N GLU A 18 -8.59 -3.55 -0.48
CA GLU A 18 -9.04 -2.98 0.80
C GLU A 18 -7.97 -3.06 1.90
N ASP A 19 -6.99 -3.95 1.76
CA ASP A 19 -5.86 -4.07 2.70
C ASP A 19 -4.75 -3.06 2.41
N LEU A 20 -4.68 -2.55 1.18
CA LEU A 20 -3.62 -1.63 0.75
C LEU A 20 -3.51 -0.35 1.58
N PRO A 21 -4.59 0.36 1.96
CA PRO A 21 -4.48 1.54 2.81
C PRO A 21 -3.78 1.23 4.14
N ARG A 22 -4.08 0.07 4.73
CA ARG A 22 -3.47 -0.37 5.98
C ARG A 22 -1.99 -0.72 5.77
N MET A 23 -1.65 -1.47 4.72
CA MET A 23 -0.26 -1.82 4.41
C MET A 23 0.60 -0.58 4.13
N VAL A 24 0.05 0.41 3.42
CA VAL A 24 0.71 1.71 3.18
C VAL A 24 0.94 2.46 4.49
N ALA A 25 -0.02 2.42 5.43
CA ALA A 25 0.14 3.04 6.74
C ALA A 25 1.22 2.34 7.58
N ASP A 26 1.27 1.00 7.55
CA ASP A 26 2.28 0.21 8.25
C ASP A 26 3.68 0.48 7.67
N ALA A 27 3.84 0.48 6.34
CA ALA A 27 5.09 0.82 5.67
C ALA A 27 5.52 2.27 5.95
N ALA A 28 4.58 3.22 6.00
CA ALA A 28 4.88 4.61 6.36
C ALA A 28 5.29 4.78 7.83
N ALA A 29 4.84 3.90 8.72
CA ALA A 29 5.23 3.90 10.12
C ALA A 29 6.62 3.27 10.33
N CYS A 30 6.95 2.21 9.58
CA CYS A 30 8.24 1.53 9.65
C CYS A 30 9.34 2.27 8.90
N GLU A 31 9.09 2.63 7.64
CA GLU A 31 10.07 3.23 6.73
C GLU A 31 9.48 4.45 5.97
N PRO A 32 9.21 5.58 6.65
CA PRO A 32 8.56 6.74 6.04
C PRO A 32 9.31 7.35 4.84
N GLY A 33 10.64 7.19 4.79
CA GLY A 33 11.50 7.71 3.74
C GLY A 33 11.69 6.78 2.54
N ARG A 34 11.22 5.53 2.61
CA ARG A 34 11.32 4.58 1.50
C ARG A 34 10.41 5.02 0.35
N ILE A 35 10.91 4.86 -0.87
CA ILE A 35 10.19 5.23 -2.09
C ILE A 35 9.12 4.17 -2.33
N ALA A 36 7.85 4.57 -2.30
CA ALA A 36 6.71 3.71 -2.52
C ALA A 36 6.44 3.48 -4.02
N VAL A 37 6.57 4.54 -4.81
CA VAL A 37 6.38 4.49 -6.27
C VAL A 37 7.38 5.42 -6.95
N THR A 38 7.92 4.94 -8.07
CA THR A 38 8.67 5.74 -9.04
C THR A 38 7.94 5.68 -10.38
N HIS A 39 7.62 6.83 -10.96
CA HIS A 39 6.98 6.91 -12.27
C HIS A 39 7.64 8.02 -13.09
N GLY A 40 8.33 7.63 -14.16
CA GLY A 40 9.13 8.56 -14.96
C GLY A 40 10.26 9.19 -14.13
N ALA A 41 10.23 10.52 -13.96
CA ALA A 41 11.19 11.27 -13.16
C ALA A 41 10.69 11.55 -11.73
N ASP A 42 9.42 11.27 -11.44
CA ASP A 42 8.79 11.57 -10.17
C ASP A 42 8.80 10.35 -9.25
N THR A 43 9.03 10.61 -7.96
CA THR A 43 9.03 9.59 -6.91
C THR A 43 8.18 10.04 -5.74
N VAL A 44 7.46 9.12 -5.11
CA VAL A 44 6.72 9.38 -3.87
C VAL A 44 7.17 8.42 -2.78
N THR A 45 7.35 8.94 -1.56
CA THR A 45 7.65 8.12 -0.39
C THR A 45 6.39 7.55 0.25
N TYR A 46 6.53 6.50 1.06
CA TYR A 46 5.42 5.95 1.85
C TYR A 46 4.78 6.99 2.77
N ALA A 47 5.55 7.87 3.40
CA ALA A 47 5.00 8.94 4.24
C ALA A 47 4.10 9.90 3.45
N ARG A 48 4.51 10.28 2.23
CA ARG A 48 3.73 11.18 1.39
C ARG A 48 2.49 10.48 0.85
N LEU A 49 2.62 9.23 0.39
CA LEU A 49 1.50 8.43 -0.08
C LEU A 49 0.45 8.23 1.01
N ASN A 50 0.86 7.82 2.22
CA ASN A 50 -0.04 7.65 3.35
C ASN A 50 -0.75 8.95 3.73
N SER A 51 -0.05 10.09 3.69
CA SER A 51 -0.67 11.40 3.94
C SER A 51 -1.79 11.71 2.96
N GLU A 52 -1.65 11.35 1.69
CA GLU A 52 -2.72 11.54 0.70
C GLU A 52 -3.87 10.54 0.90
N VAL A 53 -3.57 9.28 1.24
CA VAL A 53 -4.58 8.27 1.59
C VAL A 53 -5.45 8.74 2.76
N VAL A 54 -4.83 9.22 3.85
CA VAL A 54 -5.54 9.74 5.04
C VAL A 54 -6.39 10.97 4.72
N LYS A 55 -5.89 11.88 3.87
CA LYS A 55 -6.67 13.05 3.42
C LYS A 55 -7.89 12.61 2.61
N LEU A 56 -7.72 11.64 1.70
CA LEU A 56 -8.82 11.12 0.88
C LEU A 56 -9.84 10.36 1.73
N ASP A 57 -9.40 9.58 2.71
CA ASP A 57 -10.28 8.89 3.65
C ASP A 57 -11.11 9.89 4.48
N ALA A 58 -10.46 10.93 5.01
CA ALA A 58 -11.13 11.98 5.77
C ALA A 58 -12.12 12.80 4.92
N ALA A 59 -11.80 13.04 3.64
CA ALA A 59 -12.64 13.82 2.75
C ALA A 59 -13.78 13.01 2.11
N MET A 60 -13.52 11.75 1.73
CA MET A 60 -14.37 10.95 0.85
C MET A 60 -14.36 9.45 1.15
N GLY A 61 -13.75 8.99 2.24
CA GLY A 61 -13.55 7.56 2.53
C GLY A 61 -14.83 6.74 2.61
N ILE A 62 -15.89 7.30 3.19
CA ILE A 62 -17.23 6.66 3.26
C ILE A 62 -17.83 6.45 1.86
N LEU A 63 -17.52 7.33 0.90
CA LEU A 63 -18.07 7.27 -0.45
C LEU A 63 -17.23 6.40 -1.39
N LEU A 64 -15.92 6.41 -1.23
CA LEU A 64 -14.99 5.74 -2.14
C LEU A 64 -14.70 4.28 -1.77
N GLY A 65 -14.81 3.94 -0.48
CA GLY A 65 -14.39 2.65 0.04
C GLY A 65 -12.86 2.49 0.07
N GLN A 66 -12.38 1.58 0.93
CA GLN A 66 -10.95 1.42 1.19
C GLN A 66 -10.15 0.99 -0.05
N ALA A 67 -10.74 0.14 -0.91
CA ALA A 67 -10.12 -0.32 -2.15
C ALA A 67 -9.77 0.80 -3.15
N SER A 68 -10.46 1.94 -3.09
CA SER A 68 -10.29 3.04 -4.04
C SER A 68 -9.31 4.12 -3.55
N LEU A 69 -8.98 4.14 -2.26
CA LEU A 69 -8.18 5.21 -1.67
C LEU A 69 -6.76 5.26 -2.26
N VAL A 70 -6.08 4.11 -2.37
CA VAL A 70 -4.71 4.04 -2.88
C VAL A 70 -4.62 4.39 -4.38
N PRO A 71 -5.47 3.83 -5.26
CA PRO A 71 -5.49 4.23 -6.67
C PRO A 71 -5.76 5.73 -6.88
N ILE A 72 -6.68 6.31 -6.12
CA ILE A 72 -7.02 7.75 -6.22
C ILE A 72 -5.88 8.61 -5.64
N ALA A 73 -5.25 8.17 -4.55
CA ALA A 73 -4.07 8.84 -4.00
C ALA A 73 -2.93 8.89 -5.02
N LEU A 74 -2.65 7.77 -5.69
CA LEU A 74 -1.64 7.69 -6.75
C LEU A 74 -1.97 8.60 -7.94
N ALA A 75 -3.21 8.61 -8.40
CA ALA A 75 -3.65 9.53 -9.47
C ALA A 75 -3.57 11.01 -9.07
N THR A 76 -3.72 11.30 -7.77
CA THR A 76 -3.59 12.67 -7.23
C THR A 76 -2.12 13.10 -7.13
N VAL A 77 -1.24 12.19 -6.68
CA VAL A 77 0.20 12.45 -6.57
C VAL A 77 0.88 12.51 -7.93
N PHE A 78 0.45 11.66 -8.86
CA PHE A 78 0.95 11.60 -10.22
C PHE A 78 -0.19 11.91 -11.19
N PRO A 79 -0.45 13.20 -11.50
CA PRO A 79 -1.50 13.60 -12.44
C PRO A 79 -1.32 12.94 -13.81
N ALA A 80 -0.07 12.64 -14.21
CA ALA A 80 0.23 11.88 -15.42
C ALA A 80 -0.40 10.48 -15.43
N LEU A 81 -0.59 9.84 -14.26
CA LEU A 81 -1.30 8.55 -14.15
C LEU A 81 -2.81 8.68 -14.40
N ALA A 82 -3.38 9.88 -14.22
CA ALA A 82 -4.79 10.13 -14.52
C ALA A 82 -5.04 10.33 -16.03
N ASP A 83 -4.02 10.78 -16.77
CA ASP A 83 -4.10 11.13 -18.20
C ASP A 83 -3.55 10.03 -19.13
N THR A 84 -2.94 8.98 -18.54
CA THR A 84 -2.35 7.85 -19.24
C THR A 84 -3.36 6.73 -19.51
N ALA A 85 -3.01 5.82 -20.42
CA ALA A 85 -3.84 4.67 -20.72
C ALA A 85 -4.00 3.79 -19.45
N ARG A 86 -5.14 3.09 -19.32
CA ARG A 86 -5.49 2.23 -18.16
C ARG A 86 -4.40 1.24 -17.69
N GLY A 87 -3.35 1.00 -18.47
CA GLY A 87 -2.23 0.11 -18.12
C GLY A 87 -1.27 0.70 -17.09
N ASP A 88 -0.90 1.98 -17.20
CA ASP A 88 0.19 2.57 -16.42
C ASP A 88 -0.11 2.60 -14.91
N LEU A 89 -1.35 2.90 -14.52
CA LEU A 89 -1.76 2.85 -13.12
C LEU A 89 -1.76 1.41 -12.56
N ARG A 90 -2.08 0.42 -13.39
CA ARG A 90 -2.12 -0.98 -12.96
C ARG A 90 -0.71 -1.49 -12.72
N ASP A 91 0.24 -1.17 -13.59
CA ASP A 91 1.64 -1.55 -13.44
C ASP A 91 2.27 -0.88 -12.20
N VAL A 92 1.95 0.39 -11.95
CA VAL A 92 2.37 1.09 -10.73
C VAL A 92 1.77 0.45 -9.48
N LEU A 93 0.49 0.06 -9.52
CA LEU A 93 -0.17 -0.57 -8.39
C LEU A 93 0.42 -1.96 -8.10
N ASP A 94 0.72 -2.74 -9.14
CA ASP A 94 1.35 -4.06 -9.01
C ASP A 94 2.75 -3.95 -8.39
N ALA A 95 3.56 -3.00 -8.86
CA ALA A 95 4.88 -2.71 -8.30
C ALA A 95 4.80 -2.27 -6.83
N LEU A 96 3.81 -1.42 -6.48
CA LEU A 96 3.58 -1.01 -5.10
C LEU A 96 3.18 -2.19 -4.20
N VAL A 97 2.31 -3.09 -4.69
CA VAL A 97 1.90 -4.29 -3.95
C VAL A 97 3.09 -5.20 -3.70
N ILE A 98 3.92 -5.43 -4.71
CA ILE A 98 5.14 -6.24 -4.57
C ILE A 98 6.08 -5.64 -3.51
N ASP A 99 6.35 -4.32 -3.57
CA ASP A 99 7.22 -3.66 -2.58
C ASP A 99 6.63 -3.70 -1.17
N LEU A 100 5.31 -3.51 -1.03
CA LEU A 100 4.61 -3.62 0.25
C LEU A 100 4.69 -5.03 0.83
N VAL A 101 4.55 -6.06 0.00
CA VAL A 101 4.73 -7.45 0.44
C VAL A 101 6.15 -7.67 0.93
N GLU A 102 7.17 -7.19 0.22
CA GLU A 102 8.56 -7.31 0.66
C GLU A 102 8.86 -6.50 1.93
N CYS A 103 8.20 -5.35 2.11
CA CYS A 103 8.38 -4.48 3.27
C CYS A 103 7.65 -4.97 4.53
N VAL A 104 6.46 -5.57 4.35
CA VAL A 104 5.57 -6.01 5.45
C VAL A 104 5.73 -7.51 5.75
N ALA A 105 6.27 -8.30 4.83
CA ALA A 105 6.58 -9.70 5.10
C ALA A 105 7.54 -9.78 6.29
N PRO A 106 7.16 -10.50 7.37
CA PRO A 106 8.12 -10.82 8.41
C PRO A 106 9.22 -11.64 7.74
N GLU A 107 10.47 -11.25 7.98
CA GLU A 107 11.67 -11.91 7.47
C GLU A 107 11.45 -13.43 7.49
N PRO A 108 11.62 -14.16 6.37
CA PRO A 108 11.41 -15.59 6.38
C PRO A 108 12.36 -16.13 7.42
N LEU A 109 11.81 -16.69 8.50
CA LEU A 109 12.52 -17.24 9.65
C LEU A 109 13.78 -17.97 9.17
N SER A 110 14.90 -17.27 9.17
CA SER A 110 16.15 -17.79 8.66
C SER A 110 16.58 -18.86 9.62
N ALA A 111 16.58 -20.08 9.12
CA ALA A 111 17.19 -21.28 9.67
C ALA A 111 18.34 -20.98 10.64
N ALA A 112 18.07 -21.20 11.93
CA ALA A 112 19.05 -21.62 12.92
C ALA A 112 18.35 -22.76 13.66
N GLY A 113 18.73 -24.02 13.51
CA GLY A 113 20.08 -24.57 13.56
C GLY A 113 20.04 -25.61 14.67
#